data_AF-A0A954IS22-F1
#
_entry.id   AF-A0A954IS22-F1
#
_cell.length_a   1.000
_cell.length_b   1.000
_cell.length_c   1.000
_cell.angle_alpha   90.00
_cell.angle_beta   90.00
_cell.angle_gamma   90.00
#
_symmetry.space_group_name_H-M   'P 1'
#
loop_
_entity.id
_entity.type
_entity.pdbx_description
1 polymer ?
#
loop_
_entity_poly.entity_id
_entity_poly.type
_entity_poly.pdbx_seq_one_letter_code
_entity_poly.pdbx_strand_id
1 'polypeptide(L)'
;DFTKTLMMSGFAFQVFVVHATMQGETTPAQVTKAIQLLECRDVDVICLVRGGGSPVDLASFDRDTIGQAIAECRKPVWVGIGHEIDVTVPDFVAHTSHKTPTAVAIALVERLQELESRLRSAAERLEDDFQRTLLLADRDLDRNKNGLRQGVRKHLELYETRFRGLGDRIRRSVKGRLTGEQTQLENHAVRLQERIGRVLTSKSQRLGQSLLALSRGVVTRVTAANKDIDHSVKRLRQVPRFVDQRFASLDERQRYLEAVNPERILARGYSITRDDQDNILRDASQTESGETIHTQLSHGTLTSTVTKQTQDRTNGKTEEQGTHIRAKRETPGGDSGAVGPLGNSHG
;
A
#
# COMPACT_ATOMS: atom_id res chain seq x y z
N ASP A 1 -74.71 94.79 4.43
CA ASP A 1 -74.83 93.33 4.17
C ASP A 1 -73.61 92.73 3.49
N PHE A 2 -73.21 93.20 2.30
CA PHE A 2 -71.99 92.75 1.60
C PHE A 2 -70.76 92.56 2.52
N THR A 3 -70.30 93.63 3.17
CA THR A 3 -69.11 93.60 4.04
C THR A 3 -69.32 92.70 5.26
N LYS A 4 -70.55 92.61 5.78
CA LYS A 4 -70.88 91.74 6.92
C LYS A 4 -70.76 90.27 6.53
N THR A 5 -71.23 89.89 5.35
CA THR A 5 -71.09 88.53 4.81
C THR A 5 -69.62 88.15 4.66
N LEU A 6 -68.78 89.05 4.13
CA LEU A 6 -67.33 88.81 4.04
C LEU A 6 -66.69 88.61 5.42
N MET A 7 -67.04 89.45 6.41
CA MET A 7 -66.52 89.32 7.77
C MET A 7 -66.95 88.03 8.48
N MET A 8 -68.16 87.52 8.20
CA MET A 8 -68.66 86.29 8.80
C MET A 8 -68.10 85.01 8.16
N SER A 9 -67.41 85.12 7.03
CA SER A 9 -66.90 83.97 6.26
C SER A 9 -65.73 83.23 6.89
N GLY A 10 -65.04 83.86 7.84
CA GLY A 10 -63.79 83.34 8.44
C GLY A 10 -62.53 83.63 7.61
N PHE A 11 -62.65 84.17 6.39
CA PHE A 11 -61.51 84.61 5.59
C PHE A 11 -61.15 86.08 5.85
N ALA A 12 -59.86 86.39 5.76
CA ALA A 12 -59.36 87.75 5.87
C ALA A 12 -59.49 88.48 4.53
N PHE A 13 -60.46 89.38 4.41
CA PHE A 13 -60.62 90.26 3.26
C PHE A 13 -60.10 91.67 3.56
N GLN A 14 -59.27 92.22 2.66
CA GLN A 14 -58.93 93.63 2.65
C GLN A 14 -59.90 94.37 1.72
N VAL A 15 -60.76 95.23 2.28
CA VAL A 15 -61.82 95.90 1.53
C VAL A 15 -61.51 97.38 1.39
N PHE A 16 -61.39 97.85 0.15
CA PHE A 16 -61.32 99.28 -0.17
C PHE A 16 -62.68 99.77 -0.66
N VAL A 17 -63.22 100.81 -0.02
CA VAL A 17 -64.53 101.36 -0.35
C VAL A 17 -64.37 102.71 -1.02
N VAL A 18 -64.92 102.85 -2.22
CA VAL A 18 -65.09 104.15 -2.91
C VAL A 18 -66.58 104.40 -3.05
N HIS A 19 -67.08 105.46 -2.42
CA HIS A 19 -68.49 105.83 -2.51
C HIS A 19 -68.75 106.56 -3.83
N ALA A 20 -69.80 106.11 -4.54
CA ALA A 20 -70.36 106.79 -5.71
C ALA A 20 -71.88 106.93 -5.51
N THR A 21 -72.45 108.03 -6.01
CA THR A 21 -73.91 108.18 -6.10
C THR A 21 -74.45 107.11 -7.04
N MET A 22 -75.44 106.34 -6.58
CA MET A 22 -76.03 105.21 -7.32
C MET A 22 -77.38 105.56 -7.95
N GLN A 23 -77.74 106.84 -7.99
CA GLN A 23 -78.99 107.38 -8.53
C GLN A 23 -78.73 108.78 -9.09
N GLY A 24 -79.41 109.12 -10.19
CA GLY A 24 -79.34 110.44 -10.82
C GLY A 24 -78.19 110.61 -11.83
N GLU A 25 -78.18 111.77 -12.49
CA GLU A 25 -77.35 112.04 -13.68
C GLU A 25 -75.83 112.00 -13.43
N THR A 26 -75.37 112.16 -12.19
CA THR A 26 -73.95 112.12 -11.83
C THR A 26 -73.39 110.71 -11.61
N THR A 27 -74.27 109.69 -11.54
CA THR A 27 -73.91 108.28 -11.32
C THR A 27 -72.86 107.76 -12.29
N PRO A 28 -72.99 107.94 -13.63
CA PRO A 28 -72.05 107.38 -14.59
C PRO A 28 -70.63 107.93 -14.42
N ALA A 29 -70.50 109.24 -14.19
CA ALA A 29 -69.21 109.89 -14.00
C ALA A 29 -68.53 109.44 -12.69
N GLN A 30 -69.30 109.30 -11.59
CA GLN A 30 -68.75 108.88 -10.31
C GLN A 30 -68.35 107.41 -10.29
N VAL A 31 -69.17 106.52 -10.84
CA VAL A 31 -68.88 105.08 -10.93
C VAL A 31 -67.66 104.83 -11.82
N THR A 32 -67.59 105.48 -12.98
CA THR A 32 -66.43 105.38 -13.90
C THR A 32 -65.14 105.81 -13.19
N LYS A 33 -65.17 106.95 -12.50
CA LYS A 33 -64.02 107.44 -11.73
C LYS A 33 -63.65 106.49 -10.58
N ALA A 34 -64.63 105.89 -9.91
CA ALA A 34 -64.39 104.93 -8.83
C ALA A 34 -63.70 103.66 -9.34
N ILE A 35 -64.13 103.13 -10.49
CA ILE A 35 -63.49 101.96 -11.14
C ILE A 35 -62.04 102.28 -11.49
N GLN A 36 -61.79 103.41 -12.15
CA GLN A 36 -60.43 103.84 -12.52
C GLN A 36 -59.52 104.03 -11.30
N LEU A 37 -60.05 104.58 -10.21
CA LEU A 37 -59.29 104.74 -8.96
C LEU A 37 -58.93 103.40 -8.31
N LEU A 38 -59.85 102.42 -8.34
CA LEU A 38 -59.64 101.09 -7.78
C LEU A 38 -58.75 100.22 -8.66
N GLU A 39 -58.77 100.40 -9.98
CA GLU A 39 -57.88 99.71 -10.90
C GLU A 39 -56.40 100.00 -10.61
N CYS A 40 -56.09 101.23 -10.17
CA CYS A 40 -54.74 101.63 -9.78
C CYS A 40 -54.29 101.06 -8.42
N ARG A 41 -55.16 100.32 -7.71
CA ARG A 41 -54.84 99.70 -6.43
C ARG A 41 -54.49 98.24 -6.60
N ASP A 42 -53.77 97.70 -5.61
CA ASP A 42 -53.50 96.28 -5.52
C ASP A 42 -54.73 95.55 -4.98
N VAL A 43 -55.68 95.28 -5.87
CA VAL A 43 -56.90 94.51 -5.59
C VAL A 43 -57.01 93.33 -6.55
N ASP A 44 -57.56 92.22 -6.06
CA ASP A 44 -57.82 91.02 -6.85
C ASP A 44 -59.12 91.12 -7.66
N VAL A 45 -60.12 91.83 -7.13
CA VAL A 45 -61.46 91.98 -7.71
C VAL A 45 -62.06 93.33 -7.34
N ILE A 46 -62.79 93.95 -8.27
CA ILE A 46 -63.56 95.17 -8.03
C ILE A 46 -65.04 94.79 -8.00
N CYS A 47 -65.73 95.09 -6.90
CA CYS A 47 -67.16 94.80 -6.78
C CYS A 47 -67.99 96.08 -6.93
N LEU A 48 -68.76 96.18 -8.00
CA LEU A 48 -69.74 97.24 -8.18
C LEU A 48 -71.07 96.77 -7.59
N VAL A 49 -71.41 97.29 -6.42
CA VAL A 49 -72.57 96.85 -5.64
C VAL A 49 -73.50 98.01 -5.33
N ARG A 50 -74.80 97.73 -5.32
CA ARG A 50 -75.84 98.70 -4.98
C ARG A 50 -76.83 98.10 -3.98
N GLY A 51 -77.20 98.88 -2.96
CA GLY A 51 -78.31 98.52 -2.06
C GLY A 51 -79.68 98.59 -2.75
N GLY A 52 -80.76 98.33 -2.01
CA GLY A 52 -82.12 98.43 -2.56
C GLY A 52 -82.45 99.80 -3.16
N GLY A 53 -83.38 99.84 -4.12
CA GLY A 53 -83.86 101.08 -4.75
C GLY A 53 -84.88 100.82 -5.87
N SER A 54 -85.39 101.89 -6.49
CA SER A 54 -86.43 101.83 -7.52
C SER A 54 -85.84 101.37 -8.88
N PRO A 55 -86.58 100.64 -9.72
CA PRO A 55 -86.17 100.33 -11.10
C PRO A 55 -85.75 101.57 -11.91
N VAL A 56 -86.38 102.72 -11.64
CA VAL A 56 -86.09 104.01 -12.31
C VAL A 56 -84.64 104.45 -12.11
N ASP A 57 -84.02 104.04 -11.00
CA ASP A 57 -82.64 104.38 -10.69
C ASP A 57 -81.62 103.51 -11.44
N LEU A 58 -82.03 102.33 -11.94
CA LEU A 58 -81.15 101.44 -12.70
C LEU A 58 -80.83 102.01 -14.09
N ALA A 59 -81.69 102.88 -14.64
CA ALA A 59 -81.47 103.53 -15.93
C ALA A 59 -80.18 104.38 -15.99
N SER A 60 -79.66 104.81 -14.83
CA SER A 60 -78.38 105.52 -14.76
C SER A 60 -77.18 104.60 -15.05
N PHE A 61 -77.34 103.29 -14.92
CA PHE A 61 -76.29 102.29 -15.16
C PHE A 61 -76.22 101.83 -16.63
N ASP A 62 -77.26 102.07 -17.44
CA ASP A 62 -77.30 101.73 -18.88
C ASP A 62 -76.54 102.72 -19.76
N ARG A 63 -75.77 103.63 -19.17
CA ARG A 63 -74.87 104.51 -19.93
C ARG A 63 -73.66 103.72 -20.40
N ASP A 64 -73.34 103.87 -21.68
CA ASP A 64 -72.16 103.33 -22.34
C ASP A 64 -70.86 103.57 -21.57
N THR A 65 -70.71 104.75 -20.96
CA THR A 65 -69.54 105.13 -20.15
C THR A 65 -69.18 104.14 -19.04
N ILE A 66 -70.16 103.61 -18.30
CA ILE A 66 -69.90 102.61 -17.24
C ILE A 66 -69.52 101.27 -17.87
N GLY A 67 -70.24 100.85 -18.92
CA GLY A 67 -69.93 99.61 -19.65
C GLY A 67 -68.51 99.62 -20.22
N GLN A 68 -68.10 100.72 -20.86
CA GLN A 68 -66.76 100.89 -21.39
C GLN A 68 -65.70 100.86 -20.27
N ALA A 69 -65.95 101.54 -19.15
CA ALA A 69 -65.05 101.53 -18.01
C ALA A 69 -64.87 100.12 -17.42
N ILE A 70 -65.93 99.32 -17.39
CA ILE A 70 -65.87 97.92 -16.94
C ILE A 70 -65.11 97.06 -17.96
N ALA A 71 -65.39 97.21 -19.25
CA ALA A 71 -64.75 96.45 -20.33
C ALA A 71 -63.24 96.70 -20.43
N GLU A 72 -62.81 97.93 -20.22
CA GLU A 72 -61.41 98.35 -20.33
C GLU A 72 -60.61 98.08 -19.04
N CYS A 73 -61.28 97.80 -17.92
CA CYS A 73 -60.65 97.54 -16.63
C CYS A 73 -59.83 96.23 -16.65
N ARG A 74 -58.56 96.32 -16.28
CA ARG A 74 -57.64 95.16 -16.21
C ARG A 74 -57.91 94.23 -15.05
N LYS A 75 -58.62 94.70 -14.03
CA LYS A 75 -59.03 93.92 -12.85
C LYS A 75 -60.43 93.36 -13.08
N PRO A 76 -60.73 92.12 -12.67
CA PRO A 76 -62.06 91.54 -12.86
C PRO A 76 -63.08 92.36 -12.07
N VAL A 77 -64.09 92.88 -12.77
CA VAL A 77 -65.20 93.62 -12.15
C VAL A 77 -66.37 92.66 -11.96
N TRP A 78 -66.88 92.57 -10.74
CA TRP A 78 -68.06 91.79 -10.37
C TRP A 78 -69.21 92.74 -10.05
N VAL A 79 -70.40 92.42 -10.53
CA VAL A 79 -71.58 93.29 -10.40
C VAL A 79 -72.62 92.66 -9.49
N GLY A 80 -73.17 93.47 -8.60
CA GLY A 80 -74.28 93.13 -7.71
C GLY A 80 -75.24 94.31 -7.57
N ILE A 81 -75.70 94.87 -8.69
CA ILE A 81 -76.55 96.08 -8.75
C ILE A 81 -78.01 95.75 -9.06
N GLY A 82 -78.27 94.65 -9.78
CA GLY A 82 -79.57 94.33 -10.39
C GLY A 82 -80.62 93.71 -9.46
N HIS A 83 -81.77 93.39 -10.05
CA HIS A 83 -82.83 92.52 -9.50
C HIS A 83 -83.15 91.43 -10.54
N GLU A 84 -83.97 90.43 -10.24
CA GLU A 84 -84.20 89.28 -11.14
C GLU A 84 -84.74 89.61 -12.54
N ILE A 85 -85.27 90.82 -12.76
CA ILE A 85 -86.02 91.19 -13.97
C ILE A 85 -85.30 92.29 -14.78
N ASP A 86 -84.56 93.18 -14.12
CA ASP A 86 -83.96 94.37 -14.74
C ASP A 86 -82.44 94.17 -14.91
N VAL A 87 -82.02 93.75 -16.12
CA VAL A 87 -80.60 93.55 -16.48
C VAL A 87 -80.03 94.84 -17.05
N THR A 88 -78.87 95.26 -16.55
CA THR A 88 -78.21 96.51 -16.95
C THR A 88 -76.96 96.26 -17.80
N VAL A 89 -76.45 97.29 -18.49
CA VAL A 89 -75.19 97.19 -19.25
C VAL A 89 -74.02 96.61 -18.42
N PRO A 90 -73.78 97.02 -17.16
CA PRO A 90 -72.78 96.39 -16.29
C PRO A 90 -72.94 94.87 -16.10
N ASP A 91 -74.16 94.34 -16.08
CA ASP A 91 -74.40 92.90 -15.89
C ASP A 91 -73.91 92.07 -17.08
N PHE A 92 -73.91 92.65 -18.28
CA PHE A 92 -73.42 92.00 -19.50
C PHE A 92 -71.91 92.11 -19.69
N VAL A 93 -71.32 93.22 -19.23
CA VAL A 93 -69.91 93.54 -19.52
C VAL A 93 -68.98 93.12 -18.38
N ALA A 94 -69.50 92.95 -17.16
CA ALA A 94 -68.72 92.47 -16.03
C ALA A 94 -68.20 91.04 -16.21
N HIS A 95 -67.09 90.74 -15.54
CA HIS A 95 -66.55 89.37 -15.49
C HIS A 95 -67.56 88.40 -14.86
N THR A 96 -68.29 88.84 -13.83
CA THR A 96 -69.32 88.04 -13.17
C THR A 96 -70.42 88.95 -12.65
N SER A 97 -71.67 88.64 -13.00
CA SER A 97 -72.85 89.33 -12.47
C SER A 97 -73.62 88.43 -11.50
N HIS A 98 -74.04 89.01 -10.38
CA HIS A 98 -74.93 88.41 -9.41
C HIS A 98 -76.12 89.31 -9.13
N LYS A 99 -77.23 88.69 -8.74
CA LYS A 99 -78.50 89.38 -8.50
C LYS A 99 -78.47 90.36 -7.33
N THR A 100 -77.57 90.21 -6.36
CA THR A 100 -77.55 91.08 -5.17
C THR A 100 -76.12 91.28 -4.67
N PRO A 101 -75.82 92.36 -3.93
CA PRO A 101 -74.54 92.49 -3.26
C PRO A 101 -74.21 91.27 -2.40
N THR A 102 -75.17 90.78 -1.61
CA THR A 102 -74.96 89.62 -0.76
C THR A 102 -74.56 88.38 -1.57
N ALA A 103 -75.14 88.17 -2.76
CA ALA A 103 -74.75 87.07 -3.65
C ALA A 103 -73.32 87.21 -4.19
N VAL A 104 -72.87 88.43 -4.52
CA VAL A 104 -71.45 88.69 -4.88
C VAL A 104 -70.53 88.30 -3.73
N ALA A 105 -70.87 88.69 -2.49
CA ALA A 105 -70.06 88.34 -1.32
C ALA A 105 -70.02 86.83 -1.07
N ILE A 106 -71.15 86.13 -1.19
CA ILE A 106 -71.23 84.66 -1.05
C ILE A 106 -70.35 83.98 -2.12
N ALA A 107 -70.43 84.41 -3.38
CA ALA A 107 -69.63 83.83 -4.45
C ALA A 107 -68.12 84.03 -4.24
N LEU A 108 -67.68 85.17 -3.70
CA LEU A 108 -66.28 85.38 -3.32
C LEU A 108 -65.83 84.42 -2.22
N VAL A 109 -66.67 84.20 -1.22
CA VAL A 109 -66.39 83.26 -0.12
C VAL A 109 -66.32 81.83 -0.65
N GLU A 110 -67.25 81.43 -1.51
CA GLU A 110 -67.25 80.09 -2.14
C GLU A 110 -65.96 79.84 -2.94
N ARG A 111 -65.43 80.85 -3.64
CA ARG A 111 -64.16 80.73 -4.36
C ARG A 111 -62.97 80.47 -3.43
N LEU A 112 -62.92 81.14 -2.28
CA LEU A 112 -61.86 80.89 -1.30
C LEU A 112 -62.02 79.52 -0.63
N GLN A 113 -63.25 79.08 -0.35
CA GLN A 113 -63.52 77.74 0.19
C GLN A 113 -63.11 76.64 -0.80
N GLU A 114 -63.38 76.83 -2.09
CA GLU A 114 -62.95 75.91 -3.15
C GLU A 114 -61.42 75.83 -3.21
N LEU A 115 -60.74 76.97 -3.12
CA LEU A 115 -59.27 77.02 -3.08
C LEU A 115 -58.70 76.33 -1.82
N GLU A 116 -59.26 76.61 -0.65
CA GLU A 116 -58.86 75.98 0.62
C GLU A 116 -59.04 74.46 0.57
N SER A 117 -60.18 73.99 0.05
CA SER A 117 -60.44 72.56 -0.13
C SER A 117 -59.41 71.92 -1.06
N ARG A 118 -59.09 72.55 -2.19
CA ARG A 118 -58.06 72.06 -3.12
C ARG A 118 -56.68 72.00 -2.48
N LEU A 119 -56.31 73.01 -1.70
CA LEU A 119 -55.03 73.04 -0.97
C LEU A 119 -54.98 71.94 0.08
N ARG A 120 -56.04 71.75 0.87
CA ARG A 120 -56.14 70.68 1.87
C ARG A 120 -56.00 69.30 1.23
N SER A 121 -56.77 69.03 0.17
CA SER A 121 -56.68 67.75 -0.54
C SER A 121 -55.34 67.52 -1.25
N ALA A 122 -54.61 68.58 -1.63
CA ALA A 122 -53.26 68.43 -2.15
C ALA A 122 -52.26 68.11 -1.03
N ALA A 123 -52.41 68.74 0.14
CA ALA A 123 -51.58 68.46 1.32
C ALA A 123 -51.76 67.02 1.83
N GLU A 124 -53.01 66.56 1.94
CA GLU A 124 -53.33 65.17 2.34
C GLU A 124 -52.71 64.15 1.37
N ARG A 125 -52.84 64.39 0.05
CA ARG A 125 -52.22 63.52 -0.97
C ARG A 125 -50.70 63.47 -0.87
N LEU A 126 -50.08 64.61 -0.57
CA LEU A 126 -48.64 64.70 -0.40
C LEU A 126 -48.21 63.92 0.85
N GLU A 127 -48.93 64.05 1.95
CA GLU A 127 -48.67 63.29 3.18
C GLU A 127 -48.79 61.78 2.95
N ASP A 128 -49.86 61.33 2.30
CA ASP A 128 -50.07 59.92 1.97
C ASP A 128 -48.94 59.34 1.11
N ASP A 129 -48.48 60.09 0.10
CA ASP A 129 -47.41 59.64 -0.79
C ASP A 129 -46.05 59.60 -0.10
N PHE A 130 -45.77 60.58 0.78
CA PHE A 130 -44.59 60.58 1.63
C PHE A 130 -44.59 59.37 2.58
N GLN A 131 -45.71 59.11 3.26
CA GLN A 131 -45.84 57.96 4.16
C GLN A 131 -45.66 56.64 3.42
N ARG A 132 -46.25 56.51 2.22
CA ARG A 132 -46.08 55.32 1.37
C ARG A 132 -44.63 55.13 0.95
N THR A 133 -43.97 56.20 0.50
CA THR A 133 -42.57 56.16 0.06
C THR A 133 -41.63 55.78 1.21
N LEU A 134 -41.83 56.35 2.39
CA LEU A 134 -41.07 56.00 3.60
C LEU A 134 -41.25 54.53 3.98
N LEU A 135 -42.48 54.01 3.94
CA LEU A 135 -42.75 52.60 4.25
C LEU A 135 -42.06 51.64 3.27
N LEU A 136 -42.03 51.98 1.98
CA LEU A 136 -41.34 51.17 0.97
C LEU A 136 -39.82 51.20 1.16
N ALA A 137 -39.25 52.39 1.42
CA ALA A 137 -37.83 52.56 1.69
C ALA A 137 -37.38 51.78 2.93
N ASP A 138 -38.18 51.79 4.00
CA ASP A 138 -37.90 51.03 5.23
C ASP A 138 -37.90 49.52 4.98
N ARG A 139 -38.88 49.01 4.22
CA ARG A 139 -38.93 47.59 3.82
C ARG A 139 -37.73 47.18 2.97
N ASP A 140 -37.30 48.02 2.04
CA ASP A 140 -36.13 47.75 1.20
C ASP A 140 -34.84 47.74 2.04
N LEU A 141 -34.71 48.66 3.00
CA LEU A 141 -33.59 48.68 3.93
C LEU A 141 -33.52 47.38 4.75
N ASP A 142 -34.65 46.95 5.30
CA ASP A 142 -34.71 45.71 6.09
C ASP A 142 -34.44 44.48 5.25
N ARG A 143 -34.93 44.44 4.00
CA ARG A 143 -34.62 43.36 3.04
C ARG A 143 -33.13 43.30 2.75
N ASN A 144 -32.49 44.44 2.47
CA ASN A 144 -31.07 44.51 2.17
C ASN A 144 -30.21 44.11 3.38
N LYS A 145 -30.57 44.58 4.58
CA LYS A 145 -29.91 44.22 5.84
C LYS A 145 -30.00 42.72 6.12
N ASN A 146 -31.19 42.13 5.97
CA ASN A 146 -31.39 40.70 6.20
C ASN A 146 -30.71 39.86 5.12
N GLY A 147 -30.80 40.29 3.85
CA GLY A 147 -30.11 39.66 2.73
C GLY A 147 -28.60 39.65 2.89
N LEU A 148 -27.99 40.76 3.32
CA LEU A 148 -26.57 40.85 3.60
C LEU A 148 -26.16 39.92 4.75
N ARG A 149 -26.90 39.93 5.88
CA ARG A 149 -26.64 39.04 7.02
C ARG A 149 -26.70 37.57 6.62
N GLN A 150 -27.72 37.18 5.87
CA GLN A 150 -27.90 35.80 5.42
C GLN A 150 -26.84 35.39 4.39
N GLY A 151 -26.50 36.29 3.45
CA GLY A 151 -25.46 36.08 2.46
C GLY A 151 -24.08 35.88 3.07
N VAL A 152 -23.70 36.76 4.01
CA VAL A 152 -22.44 36.66 4.77
C VAL A 152 -22.39 35.36 5.56
N ARG A 153 -23.47 35.00 6.27
CA ARG A 153 -23.55 33.74 7.02
C ARG A 153 -23.38 32.53 6.11
N LYS A 154 -24.06 32.49 4.97
CA LYS A 154 -23.96 31.38 4.00
C LYS A 154 -22.55 31.25 3.42
N HIS A 155 -21.88 32.36 3.14
CA HIS A 155 -20.49 32.33 2.70
C HIS A 155 -19.54 31.84 3.79
N LEU A 156 -19.69 32.28 5.04
CA LEU A 156 -18.93 31.78 6.18
C LEU A 156 -19.10 30.26 6.37
N GLU A 157 -20.35 29.76 6.34
CA GLU A 157 -20.65 28.33 6.46
C GLU A 157 -20.02 27.51 5.33
N LEU A 158 -20.02 28.03 4.09
CA LEU A 158 -19.35 27.40 2.95
C LEU A 158 -17.83 27.35 3.14
N TYR A 159 -17.22 28.44 3.58
CA TYR A 159 -15.78 28.50 3.84
C TYR A 159 -15.38 27.58 4.99
N GLU A 160 -16.12 27.54 6.09
CA GLU A 160 -15.89 26.61 7.20
C GLU A 160 -15.91 25.16 6.72
N THR A 161 -16.91 24.79 5.92
CA THR A 161 -17.02 23.44 5.35
C THR A 161 -15.84 23.12 4.44
N ARG A 162 -15.42 24.08 3.60
CA ARG A 162 -14.27 23.93 2.71
C ARG A 162 -12.96 23.77 3.48
N PHE A 163 -12.73 24.60 4.49
CA PHE A 163 -11.55 24.53 5.35
C PHE A 163 -11.50 23.21 6.14
N ARG A 164 -12.64 22.76 6.68
CA ARG A 164 -12.75 21.47 7.35
C ARG A 164 -12.39 20.33 6.40
N GLY A 165 -12.92 20.33 5.18
CA GLY A 165 -12.61 19.31 4.16
C GLY A 165 -11.13 19.30 3.73
N LEU A 166 -10.50 20.47 3.63
CA LEU A 166 -9.05 20.60 3.40
C LEU A 166 -8.24 20.04 4.59
N GLY A 167 -8.61 20.40 5.81
CA GLY A 167 -7.99 19.90 7.04
C GLY A 167 -8.07 18.38 7.15
N ASP A 168 -9.24 17.79 6.88
CA ASP A 168 -9.45 16.34 6.89
C ASP A 168 -8.67 15.63 5.79
N ARG A 169 -8.50 16.26 4.62
CA ARG A 169 -7.69 15.70 3.53
C ARG A 169 -6.21 15.68 3.89
N ILE A 170 -5.69 16.79 4.45
CA ILE A 170 -4.31 16.88 4.94
C ILE A 170 -4.09 15.83 6.03
N ARG A 171 -4.98 15.77 7.03
CA ARG A 171 -4.88 14.80 8.14
C ARG A 171 -4.89 13.36 7.64
N ARG A 172 -5.76 13.01 6.68
CA ARG A 172 -5.79 11.67 6.07
C ARG A 172 -4.53 11.35 5.27
N SER A 173 -4.03 12.31 4.49
CA SER A 173 -2.80 12.12 3.70
C SER A 173 -1.59 11.90 4.61
N VAL A 174 -1.44 12.73 5.65
CA VAL A 174 -0.36 12.60 6.64
C VAL A 174 -0.46 11.26 7.38
N LYS A 175 -1.65 10.91 7.87
CA LYS A 175 -1.87 9.62 8.55
C LYS A 175 -1.56 8.45 7.64
N GLY A 176 -2.04 8.46 6.39
CA GLY A 176 -1.81 7.40 5.41
C GLY A 176 -0.33 7.22 5.07
N ARG A 177 0.43 8.31 4.90
CA ARG A 177 1.88 8.25 4.69
C ARG A 177 2.60 7.67 5.91
N LEU A 178 2.26 8.13 7.11
CA LEU A 178 2.90 7.66 8.34
C LEU A 178 2.65 6.16 8.57
N THR A 179 1.41 5.71 8.38
CA THR A 179 1.07 4.29 8.49
C THR A 179 1.76 3.46 7.42
N GLY A 180 1.84 3.96 6.17
CA GLY A 180 2.53 3.27 5.09
C GLY A 180 4.03 3.08 5.36
N GLU A 181 4.71 4.12 5.86
CA GLU A 181 6.11 4.06 6.27
C GLU A 181 6.32 3.08 7.43
N GLN A 182 5.44 3.07 8.44
CA GLN A 182 5.50 2.10 9.54
C GLN A 182 5.40 0.66 9.03
N THR A 183 4.41 0.37 8.16
CA THR A 183 4.25 -0.98 7.59
C THR A 183 5.44 -1.38 6.72
N GLN A 184 6.07 -0.44 5.98
CA GLN A 184 7.30 -0.73 5.24
C GLN A 184 8.44 -1.11 6.17
N LEU A 185 8.65 -0.36 7.26
CA LEU A 185 9.65 -0.64 8.28
C LEU A 185 9.46 -2.02 8.93
N GLU A 186 8.22 -2.36 9.29
CA GLU A 186 7.89 -3.69 9.82
C GLU A 186 8.20 -4.79 8.81
N ASN A 187 7.83 -4.62 7.55
CA ASN A 187 8.16 -5.57 6.48
C ASN A 187 9.67 -5.70 6.25
N HIS A 188 10.43 -4.61 6.33
CA HIS A 188 11.89 -4.65 6.25
C HIS A 188 12.49 -5.42 7.44
N ALA A 189 11.98 -5.22 8.65
CA ALA A 189 12.41 -5.93 9.85
C ALA A 189 12.16 -7.44 9.72
N VAL A 190 10.95 -7.85 9.32
CA VAL A 190 10.60 -9.27 9.10
C VAL A 190 11.51 -9.90 8.05
N ARG A 191 11.70 -9.24 6.89
CA ARG A 191 12.61 -9.75 5.84
C ARG A 191 14.05 -9.90 6.31
N LEU A 192 14.55 -8.96 7.12
CA LEU A 192 15.89 -9.04 7.69
C LEU A 192 15.99 -10.23 8.64
N GLN A 193 15.00 -10.42 9.50
CA GLN A 193 14.95 -11.51 10.48
C GLN A 193 14.90 -12.87 9.81
N GLU A 194 14.08 -13.05 8.77
CA GLU A 194 14.06 -14.27 7.96
C GLU A 194 15.39 -14.54 7.25
N ARG A 195 16.05 -13.50 6.74
CA ARG A 195 17.33 -13.65 6.03
C ARG A 195 18.45 -14.02 6.99
N ILE A 196 18.47 -13.43 8.18
CA ILE A 196 19.38 -13.84 9.27
C ILE A 196 19.11 -15.30 9.65
N GLY A 197 17.86 -15.68 9.86
CA GLY A 197 17.47 -17.06 10.16
C GLY A 197 17.94 -18.05 9.09
N ARG A 198 17.69 -17.77 7.81
CA ARG A 198 18.15 -18.61 6.69
C ARG A 198 19.67 -18.75 6.63
N VAL A 199 20.41 -17.65 6.84
CA VAL A 199 21.89 -17.70 6.86
C VAL A 199 22.40 -18.51 8.05
N LEU A 200 21.80 -18.35 9.24
CA LEU A 200 22.20 -19.09 10.43
C LEU A 200 21.93 -20.59 10.29
N THR A 201 20.73 -20.96 9.82
CA THR A 201 20.35 -22.36 9.60
C THR A 201 21.24 -23.02 8.54
N SER A 202 21.51 -22.34 7.42
CA SER A 202 22.39 -22.88 6.38
C SER A 202 23.84 -23.06 6.85
N LYS A 203 24.38 -22.13 7.66
CA LYS A 203 25.70 -22.29 8.28
C LYS A 203 25.73 -23.43 9.30
N SER A 204 24.70 -23.53 10.15
CA SER A 204 24.58 -24.61 11.13
C SER A 204 24.47 -25.98 10.46
N GLN A 205 23.67 -26.09 9.40
CA GLN A 205 23.51 -27.32 8.63
C GLN A 205 24.81 -27.70 7.91
N ARG A 206 25.55 -26.74 7.33
CA ARG A 206 26.90 -26.99 6.78
C ARG A 206 27.87 -27.51 7.83
N LEU A 207 27.92 -26.88 9.00
CA LEU A 207 28.75 -27.34 10.13
C LEU A 207 28.37 -28.76 10.57
N GLY A 208 27.07 -29.05 10.70
CA GLY A 208 26.57 -30.39 11.04
C GLY A 208 26.94 -31.45 9.99
N GLN A 209 26.82 -31.12 8.70
CA GLN A 209 27.25 -32.00 7.61
C GLN A 209 28.77 -32.24 7.63
N SER A 210 29.58 -31.21 7.88
CA SER A 210 31.03 -31.35 8.02
C SER A 210 31.41 -32.21 9.23
N LEU A 211 30.74 -32.04 10.37
CA LEU A 211 30.95 -32.85 11.57
C LEU A 211 30.58 -34.32 11.33
N LEU A 212 29.47 -34.59 10.63
CA LEU A 212 29.07 -35.95 10.25
C LEU A 212 30.04 -36.57 9.24
N ALA A 213 30.56 -35.79 8.29
CA ALA A 213 31.56 -36.27 7.34
C ALA A 213 32.89 -36.59 8.05
N LEU A 214 33.32 -35.75 8.99
CA LEU A 214 34.50 -35.98 9.83
C LEU A 214 34.32 -37.23 10.69
N SER A 215 33.20 -37.37 11.40
CA SER A 215 32.96 -38.55 12.26
C SER A 215 32.92 -39.84 11.44
N ARG A 216 32.25 -39.83 10.28
CA ARG A 216 32.29 -40.97 9.35
C ARG A 216 33.70 -41.24 8.85
N GLY A 217 34.47 -40.21 8.49
CA GLY A 217 35.85 -40.33 8.06
C GLY A 217 36.78 -40.93 9.12
N VAL A 218 36.57 -40.58 10.40
CA VAL A 218 37.29 -41.19 11.52
C VAL A 218 36.91 -42.66 11.67
N VAL A 219 35.62 -42.99 11.65
CA VAL A 219 35.16 -44.39 11.78
C VAL A 219 35.66 -45.24 10.61
N THR A 220 35.61 -44.75 9.37
CA THR A 220 36.12 -45.49 8.21
C THR A 220 37.63 -45.68 8.28
N ARG A 221 38.40 -44.68 8.73
CA ARG A 221 39.84 -44.85 8.94
C ARG A 221 40.17 -45.83 10.06
N VAL A 222 39.47 -45.75 11.20
CA VAL A 222 39.67 -46.67 12.33
C VAL A 222 39.29 -48.10 11.94
N THR A 223 38.18 -48.29 11.24
CA THR A 223 37.76 -49.63 10.77
C THR A 223 38.71 -50.19 9.71
N ALA A 224 39.24 -49.38 8.80
CA ALA A 224 40.27 -49.79 7.86
C ALA A 224 41.56 -50.20 8.60
N ALA A 225 42.04 -49.37 9.52
CA ALA A 225 43.21 -49.68 10.34
C ALA A 225 43.02 -50.97 11.16
N ASN A 226 41.84 -51.18 11.74
CA ASN A 226 41.53 -52.42 12.46
C ASN A 226 41.51 -53.64 11.53
N LYS A 227 41.00 -53.51 10.30
CA LYS A 227 41.07 -54.59 9.30
C LYS A 227 42.51 -54.91 8.90
N ASP A 228 43.35 -53.89 8.71
CA ASP A 228 44.77 -54.07 8.39
C ASP A 228 45.52 -54.77 9.54
N ILE A 229 45.20 -54.41 10.78
CA ILE A 229 45.68 -55.11 11.99
C ILE A 229 45.21 -56.56 12.00
N ASP A 230 43.92 -56.82 11.78
CA ASP A 230 43.37 -58.18 11.74
C ASP A 230 44.02 -59.04 10.64
N HIS A 231 44.26 -58.47 9.47
CA HIS A 231 44.99 -59.14 8.39
C HIS A 231 46.43 -59.46 8.80
N SER A 232 47.11 -58.54 9.48
CA SER A 232 48.45 -58.75 10.00
C SER A 232 48.48 -59.83 11.07
N VAL A 233 47.51 -59.85 11.99
CA VAL A 233 47.36 -60.88 13.02
C VAL A 233 47.06 -62.25 12.40
N LYS A 234 46.16 -62.34 11.41
CA LYS A 234 45.87 -63.59 10.70
C LYS A 234 47.10 -64.15 10.01
N ARG A 235 47.91 -63.29 9.35
CA ARG A 235 49.19 -63.70 8.75
C ARG A 235 50.15 -64.25 9.80
N LEU A 236 50.33 -63.54 10.92
CA LEU A 236 51.16 -63.98 12.04
C LEU A 236 50.71 -65.34 12.62
N ARG A 237 49.41 -65.56 12.77
CA ARG A 237 48.86 -66.85 13.25
C ARG A 237 49.08 -68.03 12.29
N GLN A 238 49.30 -67.76 10.99
CA GLN A 238 49.61 -68.79 10.01
C GLN A 238 51.10 -69.13 9.96
N VAL A 239 51.98 -68.27 10.49
CA VAL A 239 53.43 -68.49 10.49
C VAL A 239 53.82 -69.83 11.12
N PRO A 240 53.31 -70.25 12.30
CA PRO A 240 53.65 -71.54 12.89
C PRO A 240 53.35 -72.71 11.95
N ARG A 241 52.17 -72.73 11.32
CA ARG A 241 51.80 -73.78 10.36
C ARG A 241 52.69 -73.81 9.12
N PHE A 242 53.05 -72.64 8.59
CA PHE A 242 53.99 -72.55 7.46
C PHE A 242 55.39 -73.06 7.85
N VAL A 243 55.83 -72.75 9.06
CA VAL A 243 57.10 -73.22 9.61
C VAL A 243 57.06 -74.74 9.82
N ASP A 244 55.99 -75.27 10.40
CA ASP A 244 55.78 -76.71 10.63
C ASP A 244 55.78 -77.49 9.30
N GLN A 245 55.09 -76.99 8.27
CA GLN A 245 55.07 -77.60 6.93
C GLN A 245 56.46 -77.64 6.29
N ARG A 246 57.27 -76.59 6.48
CA ARG A 246 58.65 -76.55 5.98
C ARG A 246 59.53 -77.55 6.73
N PHE A 247 59.39 -77.67 8.04
CA PHE A 247 60.10 -78.70 8.82
C PHE A 247 59.70 -80.12 8.42
N ALA A 248 58.41 -80.38 8.22
CA ALA A 248 57.93 -81.69 7.76
C ALA A 248 58.49 -82.07 6.37
N SER A 249 58.58 -81.12 5.45
CA SER A 249 59.17 -81.35 4.12
C SER A 249 60.67 -81.61 4.17
N LEU A 250 61.39 -81.01 5.12
CA LEU A 250 62.81 -81.31 5.35
C LEU A 250 62.99 -82.73 5.91
N ASP A 251 62.13 -83.12 6.85
CA ASP A 251 62.14 -84.46 7.47
C ASP A 251 61.85 -85.57 6.44
N GLU A 252 60.90 -85.34 5.52
CA GLU A 252 60.61 -86.25 4.41
C GLU A 252 61.78 -86.41 3.44
N ARG A 253 62.44 -85.31 3.08
CA ARG A 253 63.63 -85.34 2.21
C ARG A 253 64.81 -86.05 2.86
N GLN A 254 64.95 -85.94 4.19
CA GLN A 254 65.98 -86.64 4.94
C GLN A 254 65.76 -88.16 4.93
N ARG A 255 64.52 -88.62 5.14
CA ARG A 255 64.17 -90.05 5.04
C ARG A 255 64.41 -90.64 3.65
N TYR A 256 64.17 -89.86 2.58
CA TYR A 256 64.46 -90.29 1.22
C TYR A 256 65.97 -90.49 1.00
N LEU A 257 66.81 -89.59 1.52
CA LEU A 257 68.27 -89.72 1.43
C LEU A 257 68.79 -90.97 2.17
N GLU A 258 68.20 -91.30 3.33
CA GLU A 258 68.60 -92.47 4.11
C GLU A 258 68.22 -93.82 3.45
N ALA A 259 67.16 -93.85 2.64
CA ALA A 259 66.65 -95.06 2.00
C ALA A 259 67.47 -95.51 0.78
N VAL A 260 68.22 -94.59 0.16
CA VAL A 260 68.97 -94.84 -1.09
C VAL A 260 70.46 -95.13 -0.83
N ASN A 261 70.88 -95.26 0.43
CA ASN A 261 72.29 -95.49 0.77
C ASN A 261 72.73 -96.95 0.47
N PRO A 262 73.68 -97.18 -0.47
CA PRO A 262 74.09 -98.51 -0.93
C PRO A 262 74.74 -99.39 0.15
N GLU A 263 75.34 -98.82 1.20
CA GLU A 263 75.96 -99.60 2.28
C GLU A 263 74.93 -100.38 3.12
N ARG A 264 73.70 -99.85 3.25
CA ARG A 264 72.60 -100.52 3.96
C ARG A 264 71.99 -101.69 3.19
N ILE A 265 72.14 -101.73 1.87
CA ILE A 265 71.67 -102.83 1.03
C ILE A 265 72.59 -104.05 1.21
N LEU A 266 73.90 -103.84 1.31
CA LEU A 266 74.88 -104.89 1.59
C LEU A 266 74.76 -105.42 3.04
N ALA A 267 74.47 -104.55 4.02
CA ALA A 267 74.24 -104.95 5.42
C ALA A 267 73.03 -105.88 5.64
N ARG A 268 72.07 -105.92 4.69
CA ARG A 268 70.89 -106.81 4.75
C ARG A 268 71.15 -108.25 4.28
N GLY A 269 72.42 -108.61 4.02
CA GLY A 269 72.82 -109.98 3.71
C GLY A 269 72.84 -110.31 2.21
N TYR A 270 72.69 -109.31 1.34
CA TYR A 270 72.92 -109.46 -0.09
C TYR A 270 74.42 -109.38 -0.39
N SER A 271 74.89 -110.25 -1.28
CA SER A 271 76.27 -110.27 -1.76
C SER A 271 76.32 -109.94 -3.25
N ILE A 272 77.40 -109.33 -3.69
CA ILE A 272 77.64 -109.00 -5.10
C ILE A 272 78.76 -109.90 -5.59
N THR A 273 78.44 -110.84 -6.47
CA THR A 273 79.43 -111.75 -7.07
C THR A 273 79.92 -111.19 -8.40
N ARG A 274 81.24 -111.27 -8.62
CA ARG A 274 81.93 -110.79 -9.81
C ARG A 274 82.85 -111.87 -10.39
N ASP A 275 83.14 -111.78 -11.68
CA ASP A 275 84.17 -112.59 -12.34
C ASP A 275 85.59 -112.02 -12.11
N ASP A 276 86.60 -112.70 -12.63
CA ASP A 276 88.02 -112.29 -12.55
C ASP A 276 88.33 -111.00 -13.36
N GLN A 277 87.36 -110.51 -14.15
CA GLN A 277 87.41 -109.27 -14.92
C GLN A 277 86.62 -108.13 -14.25
N ASP A 278 86.18 -108.35 -13.00
CA ASP A 278 85.41 -107.44 -12.12
C ASP A 278 83.98 -107.10 -12.62
N ASN A 279 83.40 -107.92 -13.49
CA ASN A 279 82.01 -107.78 -13.93
C ASN A 279 81.03 -108.49 -12.99
N ILE A 280 79.89 -107.87 -12.69
CA ILE A 280 78.88 -108.45 -11.80
C ILE A 280 78.18 -109.63 -12.48
N LEU A 281 78.33 -110.80 -11.88
CA LEU A 281 77.67 -112.03 -12.27
C LEU A 281 76.25 -112.05 -11.70
N ARG A 282 75.26 -112.01 -12.58
CA ARG A 282 73.84 -112.05 -12.21
C ARG A 282 73.19 -113.40 -12.52
N ASP A 283 73.78 -114.16 -13.44
CA ASP A 283 73.24 -115.41 -13.92
C ASP A 283 74.32 -116.49 -13.90
N ALA A 284 73.95 -117.69 -13.47
CA ALA A 284 74.89 -118.80 -13.30
C ALA A 284 75.49 -119.31 -14.62
N SER A 285 74.88 -119.02 -15.77
CA SER A 285 75.40 -119.38 -17.10
C SER A 285 76.62 -118.57 -17.57
N GLN A 286 77.00 -117.54 -16.82
CA GLN A 286 78.05 -116.57 -17.20
C GLN A 286 79.46 -116.97 -16.74
N THR A 287 79.62 -118.15 -16.17
CA THR A 287 80.92 -118.71 -15.78
C THR A 287 81.04 -120.15 -16.28
N GLU A 288 82.21 -120.76 -16.28
CA GLU A 288 82.39 -122.17 -16.60
C GLU A 288 83.01 -122.96 -15.43
N SER A 289 82.79 -124.29 -15.42
CA SER A 289 83.31 -125.16 -14.37
C SER A 289 84.85 -125.18 -14.40
N GLY A 290 85.47 -124.64 -13.36
CA GLY A 290 86.92 -124.43 -13.25
C GLY A 290 87.32 -122.95 -13.09
N GLU A 291 86.43 -122.00 -13.34
CA GLU A 291 86.72 -120.56 -13.22
C GLU A 291 86.61 -120.01 -11.80
N THR A 292 87.32 -118.92 -11.53
CA THR A 292 87.35 -118.25 -10.22
C THR A 292 86.37 -117.06 -10.20
N ILE A 293 85.62 -116.93 -9.11
CA ILE A 293 84.64 -115.85 -8.87
C ILE A 293 84.90 -115.15 -7.52
N HIS A 294 84.62 -113.85 -7.46
CA HIS A 294 84.79 -112.99 -6.28
C HIS A 294 83.44 -112.49 -5.75
N THR A 295 83.05 -112.91 -4.55
CA THR A 295 81.81 -112.48 -3.91
C THR A 295 82.08 -111.46 -2.81
N GLN A 296 81.60 -110.24 -3.01
CA GLN A 296 81.68 -109.15 -2.04
C GLN A 296 80.47 -109.17 -1.08
N LEU A 297 80.75 -109.20 0.22
CA LEU A 297 79.77 -109.16 1.30
C LEU A 297 79.78 -107.79 1.99
N SER A 298 78.89 -107.60 2.97
CA SER A 298 78.88 -106.40 3.83
C SER A 298 80.22 -106.10 4.46
N HIS A 299 80.99 -107.16 4.79
CA HIS A 299 82.39 -107.07 5.19
C HIS A 299 83.20 -108.20 4.54
N GLY A 300 84.15 -107.82 3.68
CA GLY A 300 85.11 -108.73 3.06
C GLY A 300 84.67 -109.30 1.71
N THR A 301 85.62 -109.89 1.01
CA THR A 301 85.45 -110.48 -0.32
C THR A 301 85.92 -111.93 -0.27
N LEU A 302 85.09 -112.86 -0.74
CA LEU A 302 85.41 -114.28 -0.82
C LEU A 302 85.79 -114.62 -2.26
N THR A 303 86.86 -115.39 -2.44
CA THR A 303 87.28 -115.90 -3.75
C THR A 303 86.97 -117.38 -3.80
N SER A 304 86.17 -117.81 -4.77
CA SER A 304 85.68 -119.19 -4.89
C SER A 304 85.91 -119.71 -6.29
N THR A 305 86.19 -120.99 -6.46
CA THR A 305 86.32 -121.63 -7.77
C THR A 305 85.08 -122.48 -8.06
N VAL A 306 84.51 -122.37 -9.25
CA VAL A 306 83.26 -123.04 -9.63
C VAL A 306 83.53 -124.52 -9.89
N THR A 307 83.15 -125.40 -8.96
CA THR A 307 83.45 -126.85 -9.04
C THR A 307 82.41 -127.67 -9.79
N LYS A 308 81.15 -127.18 -9.84
CA LYS A 308 80.08 -127.83 -10.59
C LYS A 308 79.01 -126.80 -10.92
N GLN A 309 78.61 -126.73 -12.18
CA GLN A 309 77.40 -126.02 -12.58
C GLN A 309 76.25 -127.01 -12.65
N THR A 310 75.30 -126.84 -11.75
CA THR A 310 74.00 -127.47 -11.87
C THR A 310 73.04 -126.39 -12.34
N GLN A 311 72.65 -126.45 -13.61
CA GLN A 311 71.46 -125.73 -14.05
C GLN A 311 70.25 -126.48 -13.51
N ASP A 312 69.80 -126.11 -12.32
CA ASP A 312 68.49 -126.52 -11.85
C ASP A 312 67.43 -125.74 -12.63
N ARG A 313 66.91 -126.40 -13.67
CA ARG A 313 65.50 -126.24 -14.06
C ARG A 313 64.68 -127.17 -13.17
N THR A 314 64.45 -126.77 -11.92
CA THR A 314 63.54 -127.48 -11.01
C THR A 314 62.10 -126.99 -11.17
N ASN A 315 61.25 -127.87 -11.71
CA ASN A 315 59.82 -127.93 -11.40
C ASN A 315 59.62 -129.00 -10.29
N GLY A 316 59.19 -128.60 -9.08
CA GLY A 316 58.49 -129.45 -8.08
C GLY A 316 59.23 -130.55 -7.25
N LYS A 317 59.19 -130.39 -5.91
CA LYS A 317 59.03 -131.38 -4.78
C LYS A 317 60.04 -132.53 -4.46
N THR A 318 60.45 -132.53 -3.16
CA THR A 318 60.71 -133.61 -2.16
C THR A 318 62.10 -134.27 -1.94
N GLU A 319 62.44 -134.35 -0.64
CA GLU A 319 63.16 -135.37 0.16
C GLU A 319 64.69 -135.61 0.11
N GLU A 320 65.28 -135.33 1.29
CA GLU A 320 66.22 -136.12 2.13
C GLU A 320 67.69 -136.42 1.78
N GLN A 321 68.49 -136.32 2.87
CA GLN A 321 69.79 -136.93 3.21
C GLN A 321 71.11 -136.34 2.69
N GLY A 322 71.91 -135.86 3.66
CA GLY A 322 73.14 -136.56 4.03
C GLY A 322 74.49 -136.04 3.51
N THR A 323 75.34 -135.71 4.48
CA THR A 323 76.81 -135.91 4.52
C THR A 323 77.79 -134.90 3.87
N HIS A 324 78.41 -134.13 4.77
CA HIS A 324 79.85 -133.93 5.03
C HIS A 324 80.88 -133.70 3.91
N ILE A 325 81.72 -132.66 4.11
CA ILE A 325 83.21 -132.57 4.12
C ILE A 325 83.52 -131.05 4.26
N ARG A 326 84.18 -130.44 5.27
CA ARG A 326 85.44 -130.62 6.02
C ARG A 326 86.72 -130.17 5.28
N ALA A 327 87.22 -128.96 5.58
CA ALA A 327 88.63 -128.62 5.90
C ALA A 327 88.78 -127.09 6.08
N LYS A 328 89.16 -126.62 7.28
CA LYS A 328 90.49 -126.06 7.67
C LYS A 328 90.79 -124.69 7.04
N ARG A 329 90.58 -123.56 7.73
CA ARG A 329 91.30 -122.97 8.90
C ARG A 329 92.71 -122.53 8.53
N GLU A 330 92.93 -121.21 8.53
CA GLU A 330 94.12 -120.57 9.10
C GLU A 330 93.82 -119.10 9.42
N THR A 331 94.06 -118.75 10.69
CA THR A 331 94.14 -117.40 11.26
C THR A 331 95.62 -117.05 11.43
N PRO A 332 96.01 -115.77 11.42
CA PRO A 332 96.12 -114.99 12.66
C PRO A 332 95.56 -113.56 12.46
N GLY A 333 95.16 -112.76 13.45
CA GLY A 333 95.56 -112.69 14.85
C GLY A 333 95.84 -111.21 15.18
N GLY A 334 95.02 -110.63 16.08
CA GLY A 334 95.36 -109.50 16.96
C GLY A 334 95.39 -108.09 16.35
N ASP A 335 95.09 -107.02 17.08
CA ASP A 335 94.68 -106.88 18.49
C ASP A 335 94.17 -105.44 18.73
N SER A 336 93.33 -105.30 19.77
CA SER A 336 93.08 -104.19 20.71
C SER A 336 93.00 -102.72 20.21
N GLY A 337 92.16 -101.83 20.75
CA GLY A 337 91.24 -101.78 21.88
C GLY A 337 90.50 -100.42 21.83
N ALA A 338 89.21 -100.36 22.20
CA ALA A 338 88.71 -100.08 23.56
C ALA A 338 88.45 -98.58 23.83
N VAL A 339 87.17 -98.16 23.87
CA VAL A 339 86.44 -97.59 25.05
C VAL A 339 86.28 -96.06 24.88
N GLY A 340 85.15 -95.37 25.12
CA GLY A 340 83.90 -95.61 25.84
C GLY A 340 83.07 -94.30 25.85
N PRO A 341 81.90 -94.23 26.52
CA PRO A 341 80.69 -93.60 25.97
C PRO A 341 79.99 -92.55 26.88
N LEU A 342 78.80 -92.08 26.47
CA LEU A 342 77.57 -91.77 27.26
C LEU A 342 77.01 -90.33 27.31
N GLY A 343 75.66 -90.25 27.28
CA GLY A 343 74.81 -89.19 27.84
C GLY A 343 73.78 -88.60 26.84
N ASN A 344 72.52 -89.07 26.73
CA ASN A 344 71.32 -88.76 27.56
C ASN A 344 71.14 -87.25 27.85
N SER A 345 69.96 -86.59 27.84
CA SER A 345 68.55 -87.01 27.98
C SER A 345 67.60 -85.81 27.82
N HIS A 346 66.38 -86.09 27.34
CA HIS A 346 65.01 -85.61 27.70
C HIS A 346 64.68 -84.21 28.26
N GLY A 347 63.48 -83.74 27.85
CA GLY A 347 62.68 -82.68 28.48
C GLY A 347 61.49 -82.29 27.62
#